data_AF-A0A062U1B3-F1
#
_entry.id   AF-A0A062U1B3-F1
#
_cell.length_a   1.000
_cell.length_b   1.000
_cell.length_c   1.000
_cell.angle_alpha   90.00
_cell.angle_beta   90.00
_cell.angle_gamma   90.00
#
_symmetry.space_group_name_H-M   'P 1'
#
loop_
_entity.id
_entity.type
_entity.pdbx_description
1 polymer ?
#
loop_
_entity_poly.entity_id
_entity_poly.type
_entity_poly.pdbx_seq_one_letter_code
_entity_poly.pdbx_strand_id
1 'polypeptide(L)'
;MGAVGLAQVDQFVFTPRYKSELQVLVLENELARPVFAEFFKQNSPVSEIVGDSAKLKSLHQEIHKRIKYEKPRRKLGGYVNTILNAGTITETGFAWNLGGLLNHQNPCAAPITLPSLIIIYEDSIEREQLCAFFSLFKQIEPQYCPAIIFVSETRLNATASLLASCGSDVDVLALGPDGVHELSVRAQEANSLQDFLALFLAEADGACLASVGETFGLSGHDRGELGELAVGMLRVQSLFRQGRKFDGKSQIDALERRISVLKDATNDADLAKEYLYMRALLDLWHVFITENQGERIQNAIAIADHLGDEILLAHALKQVDMLHGYGTLTKQQLMRAKSIFHSHGEMEHALFIENNAIVNDLYTGANCAPQASSMSDYVQELCPHIRRSTTFHSNAGIAHLIIGQEDRSLEFFQRAIAGSGPPVNKLTSEINQLIARYVDGDKLDTEDAMRFMRRMERSNIPSGFDYHQTTMLANLWKMFQANKDAQGEIRETLRRRAFMPYDEHLESPDRLLRYVLSYYGAVSGLEPGEFSGQIGAFFERHGLWPSAHVFYR
;
A
#
# COMPACT_ATOMS: atom_id res chain seq x y z
N MET A 1 36.63 21.45 -26.45
CA MET A 1 36.72 22.50 -25.41
C MET A 1 35.76 23.63 -25.78
N GLY A 2 34.48 23.47 -25.42
CA GLY A 2 33.54 24.58 -25.34
C GLY A 2 33.27 24.83 -23.86
N ALA A 3 33.39 26.07 -23.41
CA ALA A 3 33.08 26.44 -22.04
C ALA A 3 31.56 26.29 -21.83
N VAL A 4 31.15 25.26 -21.09
CA VAL A 4 29.80 25.20 -20.53
C VAL A 4 29.73 26.31 -19.48
N GLY A 5 28.86 27.29 -19.72
CA GLY A 5 28.73 28.47 -18.87
C GLY A 5 28.17 28.11 -17.49
N LEU A 6 28.84 28.58 -16.44
CA LEU A 6 28.42 28.55 -15.03
C LEU A 6 26.96 29.00 -14.80
N ALA A 7 26.37 29.77 -15.73
CA ALA A 7 24.99 30.24 -15.66
C ALA A 7 23.92 29.13 -15.74
N GLN A 8 24.25 27.90 -16.18
CA GLN A 8 23.33 26.77 -16.10
C GLN A 8 23.37 26.04 -14.75
N VAL A 9 24.43 26.22 -13.95
CA VAL A 9 24.58 25.52 -12.66
C VAL A 9 23.79 26.20 -11.54
N ASP A 10 23.61 27.53 -11.60
CA ASP A 10 22.77 28.25 -10.63
C ASP A 10 21.27 27.89 -10.74
N GLN A 11 20.86 27.20 -11.81
CA GLN A 11 19.52 26.57 -11.91
C GLN A 11 19.41 25.26 -11.12
N PHE A 12 20.53 24.70 -10.64
CA PHE A 12 20.58 23.50 -9.79
C PHE A 12 20.60 23.83 -8.30
N VAL A 13 20.02 24.97 -7.90
CA VAL A 13 19.30 24.96 -6.63
C VAL A 13 18.19 23.93 -6.81
N PHE A 14 18.49 22.68 -6.45
CA PHE A 14 17.51 21.64 -6.27
C PHE A 14 16.61 22.10 -5.12
N THR A 15 15.67 22.96 -5.46
CA THR A 15 14.47 23.14 -4.69
C THR A 15 13.69 21.88 -5.07
N PRO A 16 13.48 20.90 -4.17
CA PRO A 16 12.69 19.73 -4.51
C PRO A 16 11.28 20.22 -4.88
N ARG A 17 11.05 20.48 -6.17
CA ARG A 17 9.76 20.82 -6.76
C ARG A 17 9.25 19.55 -7.41
N TYR A 18 8.89 18.62 -6.52
CA TYR A 18 8.01 17.47 -6.69
C TYR A 18 7.74 16.95 -8.12
N LYS A 19 8.27 15.76 -8.41
CA LYS A 19 7.54 14.63 -9.01
C LYS A 19 8.16 13.34 -8.47
N SER A 20 7.35 12.49 -7.84
CA SER A 20 7.85 11.24 -7.22
C SER A 20 7.74 10.06 -8.16
N GLU A 21 8.91 9.56 -8.57
CA GLU A 21 9.37 8.16 -8.55
C GLU A 21 10.85 8.29 -8.13
N LEU A 22 11.43 7.30 -7.43
CA LEU A 22 12.76 7.39 -6.80
C LEU A 22 13.82 8.06 -7.71
N GLN A 23 14.13 9.35 -7.53
CA GLN A 23 15.14 10.05 -8.32
C GLN A 23 16.50 9.94 -7.66
N VAL A 24 17.41 9.20 -8.32
CA VAL A 24 18.82 9.09 -7.90
C VAL A 24 19.66 9.97 -8.84
N LEU A 25 20.51 10.85 -8.32
CA LEU A 25 21.39 11.69 -9.13
C LEU A 25 22.79 11.07 -9.16
N VAL A 26 23.28 10.57 -10.30
CA VAL A 26 24.65 10.03 -10.37
C VAL A 26 25.61 11.10 -10.88
N LEU A 27 26.67 11.33 -10.11
CA LEU A 27 27.75 12.26 -10.42
C LEU A 27 29.06 11.51 -10.69
N GLU A 28 29.69 11.76 -11.85
CA GLU A 28 31.04 11.28 -12.14
C GLU A 28 32.09 12.18 -11.47
N ASN A 29 33.03 11.59 -10.72
CA ASN A 29 34.09 12.32 -10.01
C ASN A 29 35.04 13.13 -10.93
N GLU A 30 35.04 12.88 -12.24
CA GLU A 30 35.85 13.60 -13.23
C GLU A 30 35.28 14.98 -13.60
N LEU A 31 34.01 15.25 -13.29
CA LEU A 31 33.38 16.54 -13.53
C LEU A 31 33.74 17.53 -12.39
N ALA A 32 34.60 18.49 -12.71
CA ALA A 32 35.07 19.65 -11.92
C ALA A 32 34.73 19.75 -10.41
N ARG A 33 35.66 19.28 -9.56
CA ARG A 33 35.72 19.41 -8.08
C ARG A 33 35.31 20.76 -7.45
N PRO A 34 35.59 21.96 -8.01
CA PRO A 34 35.33 23.22 -7.30
C PRO A 34 33.85 23.59 -7.16
N VAL A 35 33.04 23.31 -8.19
CA VAL A 35 31.61 23.65 -8.23
C VAL A 35 30.83 22.75 -7.27
N PHE A 36 31.19 21.47 -7.23
CA PHE A 36 30.57 20.51 -6.32
C PHE A 36 30.98 20.69 -4.87
N ALA A 37 32.23 21.08 -4.60
CA ALA A 37 32.66 21.43 -3.25
C ALA A 37 31.83 22.59 -2.66
N GLU A 38 31.49 23.58 -3.49
CA GLU A 38 30.64 24.69 -3.08
C GLU A 38 29.16 24.27 -2.92
N PHE A 39 28.64 23.42 -3.82
CA PHE A 39 27.29 22.83 -3.68
C PHE A 39 27.14 22.04 -2.38
N PHE A 40 28.07 21.15 -2.06
CA PHE A 40 28.03 20.35 -0.83
C PHE A 40 28.19 21.22 0.42
N LYS A 41 29.02 22.27 0.35
CA LYS A 41 29.17 23.24 1.43
C LYS A 41 27.87 24.00 1.70
N GLN A 42 27.18 24.46 0.66
CA GLN A 42 25.92 25.20 0.76
C GLN A 42 24.74 24.35 1.25
N ASN A 43 24.70 23.06 0.87
CA ASN A 43 23.63 22.13 1.25
C ASN A 43 23.95 21.27 2.48
N SER A 44 25.10 21.47 3.13
CA SER A 44 25.49 20.76 4.35
C SER A 44 24.47 20.82 5.51
N PRO A 45 23.67 21.89 5.71
CA PRO A 45 22.69 21.94 6.81
C PRO A 45 21.46 21.04 6.59
N VAL A 46 21.23 20.58 5.35
CA VAL A 46 20.05 19.81 4.95
C VAL A 46 20.41 18.47 4.30
N SER A 47 21.69 18.09 4.31
CA SER A 47 22.21 16.90 3.66
C SER A 47 22.89 15.92 4.62
N GLU A 48 22.74 14.63 4.34
CA GLU A 48 23.43 13.55 5.05
C GLU A 48 24.39 12.83 4.08
N ILE A 49 25.67 12.75 4.46
CA ILE A 49 26.71 12.10 3.65
C ILE A 49 26.93 10.66 4.14
N VAL A 50 26.69 9.70 3.27
CA VAL A 50 26.91 8.27 3.46
C VAL A 50 28.20 7.88 2.72
N GLY A 51 29.29 7.82 3.48
CA GLY A 51 30.62 7.46 2.95
C GLY A 51 31.01 6.00 3.15
N ASP A 52 30.17 5.19 3.81
CA ASP A 52 30.46 3.78 4.07
C ASP A 52 29.19 2.95 4.36
N SER A 53 29.34 1.63 4.25
CA SER A 53 28.33 0.62 4.57
C SER A 53 27.76 0.71 6.00
N ALA A 54 28.56 1.07 7.01
CA ALA A 54 28.08 1.15 8.39
C ALA A 54 27.09 2.30 8.56
N LYS A 55 27.37 3.43 7.90
CA LYS A 55 26.51 4.61 7.90
C LYS A 55 25.24 4.39 7.09
N LEU A 56 25.31 3.72 5.93
CA LEU A 56 24.11 3.32 5.20
C LEU A 56 23.24 2.37 6.02
N LYS A 57 23.86 1.40 6.71
CA LYS A 57 23.16 0.48 7.61
C LYS A 57 22.53 1.21 8.80
N SER A 58 23.18 2.22 9.36
CA SER A 58 22.61 3.05 10.43
C SER A 58 21.38 3.83 9.94
N LEU A 59 21.48 4.46 8.76
CA LEU A 59 20.37 5.18 8.13
C LEU A 59 19.22 4.24 7.80
N HIS A 60 19.52 3.09 7.18
CA HIS A 60 18.56 2.02 6.97
C HIS A 60 17.93 1.59 8.29
N GLN A 61 18.70 1.33 9.36
CA GLN A 61 18.14 0.97 10.66
C GLN A 61 17.28 2.06 11.28
N GLU A 62 17.59 3.33 11.07
CA GLU A 62 16.75 4.44 11.52
C GLU A 62 15.42 4.48 10.78
N ILE A 63 15.47 4.42 9.45
CA ILE A 63 14.29 4.33 8.59
C ILE A 63 13.49 3.08 8.99
N HIS A 64 14.13 1.93 9.13
CA HIS A 64 13.54 0.64 9.49
C HIS A 64 12.95 0.63 10.91
N LYS A 65 13.61 1.25 11.90
CA LYS A 65 13.05 1.42 13.26
C LYS A 65 11.77 2.25 13.26
N ARG A 66 11.63 3.20 12.33
CA ARG A 66 10.46 4.06 12.18
C ARG A 66 9.39 3.51 11.23
N ILE A 67 9.77 2.58 10.37
CA ILE A 67 8.90 1.84 9.43
C ILE A 67 8.42 0.49 10.03
N LYS A 68 8.94 0.12 11.21
CA LYS A 68 9.02 -1.24 11.76
C LYS A 68 7.81 -2.16 11.49
N TYR A 69 8.04 -3.18 10.65
CA TYR A 69 7.28 -4.42 10.61
C TYR A 69 8.18 -5.63 10.23
N GLU A 70 9.02 -6.06 11.17
CA GLU A 70 10.05 -7.10 10.94
C GLU A 70 9.50 -8.53 11.04
N LYS A 71 8.31 -8.72 11.63
CA LYS A 71 7.81 -10.04 12.07
C LYS A 71 7.34 -11.00 10.96
N PRO A 72 6.63 -10.59 9.90
CA PRO A 72 6.08 -11.57 8.94
C PRO A 72 7.06 -12.04 7.87
N ARG A 73 8.03 -11.20 7.45
CA ARG A 73 8.92 -11.54 6.32
C ARG A 73 9.94 -12.62 6.67
N ARG A 74 10.49 -12.61 7.89
CA ARG A 74 11.34 -13.71 8.38
C ARG A 74 10.57 -15.03 8.50
N LYS A 75 9.28 -15.00 8.91
CA LYS A 75 8.41 -16.19 8.90
C LYS A 75 8.21 -16.71 7.46
N LEU A 76 8.00 -15.81 6.49
CA LEU A 76 7.80 -16.13 5.07
C LEU A 76 9.04 -16.61 4.29
N GLY A 77 10.25 -16.12 4.56
CA GLY A 77 11.44 -16.72 3.97
C GLY A 77 11.79 -18.07 4.57
N GLY A 78 11.47 -18.26 5.86
CA GLY A 78 11.54 -19.55 6.53
C GLY A 78 10.62 -20.59 5.88
N TYR A 79 9.42 -20.18 5.42
CA TYR A 79 8.43 -21.03 4.73
C TYR A 79 9.00 -21.77 3.50
N VAL A 80 9.51 -21.03 2.51
CA VAL A 80 10.02 -21.66 1.28
C VAL A 80 11.27 -22.47 1.55
N ASN A 81 12.15 -21.98 2.44
CA ASN A 81 13.30 -22.75 2.89
C ASN A 81 12.89 -24.06 3.60
N THR A 82 11.77 -24.06 4.34
CA THR A 82 11.22 -25.25 5.02
C THR A 82 10.59 -26.21 4.01
N ILE A 83 9.87 -25.72 2.99
CA ILE A 83 9.33 -26.54 1.88
C ILE A 83 10.41 -27.25 1.09
N LEU A 84 11.51 -26.55 0.84
CA LEU A 84 12.58 -27.07 0.00
C LEU A 84 13.52 -28.01 0.76
N ASN A 85 13.65 -27.86 2.08
CA ASN A 85 14.71 -28.52 2.86
C ASN A 85 14.22 -29.39 4.05
N ALA A 86 12.94 -29.36 4.44
CA ALA A 86 12.44 -30.21 5.52
C ALA A 86 11.67 -31.42 4.98
N GLY A 87 12.12 -32.63 5.31
CA GLY A 87 11.45 -33.88 4.94
C GLY A 87 10.08 -34.10 5.60
N THR A 88 9.71 -33.29 6.59
CA THR A 88 8.37 -33.25 7.21
C THR A 88 8.08 -31.84 7.73
N ILE A 89 7.04 -31.20 7.20
CA ILE A 89 6.50 -29.95 7.74
C ILE A 89 5.31 -30.33 8.62
N THR A 90 5.24 -29.80 9.83
CA THR A 90 4.02 -29.96 10.63
C THR A 90 2.90 -29.16 9.94
N GLU A 91 1.69 -29.72 9.85
CA GLU A 91 0.54 -29.04 9.23
C GLU A 91 0.33 -27.62 9.78
N THR A 92 0.52 -27.45 11.10
CA THR A 92 0.52 -26.15 11.78
C THR A 92 1.65 -25.22 11.32
N GLY A 93 2.86 -25.73 11.10
CA GLY A 93 3.98 -24.94 10.59
C GLY A 93 3.80 -24.53 9.13
N PHE A 94 3.16 -25.35 8.31
CA PHE A 94 2.81 -25.04 6.92
C PHE A 94 1.75 -23.93 6.88
N ALA A 95 0.65 -24.11 7.61
CA ALA A 95 -0.46 -23.18 7.67
C ALA A 95 -0.10 -21.79 8.22
N TRP A 96 0.64 -21.73 9.33
CA TRP A 96 1.04 -20.46 9.94
C TRP A 96 1.92 -19.61 9.02
N ASN A 97 2.81 -20.28 8.30
CA ASN A 97 3.72 -19.62 7.37
C ASN A 97 3.00 -19.15 6.11
N LEU A 98 2.01 -19.91 5.63
CA LEU A 98 1.22 -19.57 4.46
C LEU A 98 0.13 -18.52 4.73
N GLY A 99 -0.51 -18.53 5.91
CA GLY A 99 -1.40 -17.46 6.36
C GLY A 99 -0.70 -16.09 6.41
N GLY A 100 0.60 -16.06 6.66
CA GLY A 100 1.44 -14.88 6.49
C GLY A 100 1.48 -14.32 5.06
N LEU A 101 1.18 -15.13 4.03
CA LEU A 101 1.10 -14.67 2.64
C LEU A 101 -0.13 -13.79 2.39
N LEU A 102 -1.19 -13.95 3.18
CA LEU A 102 -2.37 -13.07 3.15
C LEU A 102 -2.08 -11.67 3.74
N ASN A 103 -0.94 -11.49 4.41
CA ASN A 103 -0.44 -10.16 4.74
C ASN A 103 0.21 -9.52 3.50
N HIS A 104 -0.59 -8.78 2.74
CA HIS A 104 -0.15 -8.02 1.56
C HIS A 104 0.43 -6.65 1.89
N GLN A 105 0.70 -6.42 3.17
CA GLN A 105 0.99 -5.09 3.67
C GLN A 105 2.49 -4.76 3.55
N ASN A 106 2.83 -3.81 2.69
CA ASN A 106 4.09 -3.08 2.81
C ASN A 106 4.17 -2.35 4.15
N PRO A 107 5.34 -2.14 4.74
CA PRO A 107 5.41 -1.29 5.90
C PRO A 107 5.18 0.18 5.49
N CYS A 108 4.69 1.02 6.41
CA CYS A 108 4.45 2.44 6.14
C CYS A 108 5.07 3.27 7.25
N ALA A 109 5.84 4.27 6.86
CA ALA A 109 6.55 5.10 7.81
C ALA A 109 5.57 5.97 8.62
N ALA A 110 5.80 6.08 9.93
CA ALA A 110 5.43 7.31 10.62
C ALA A 110 6.09 8.51 9.91
N PRO A 111 5.60 9.76 10.02
CA PRO A 111 6.27 10.92 9.44
C PRO A 111 7.75 10.93 9.86
N ILE A 112 8.65 10.64 8.92
CA ILE A 112 10.10 10.66 9.17
C ILE A 112 10.59 12.04 8.73
N THR A 113 11.17 12.79 9.66
CA THR A 113 12.02 13.91 9.30
C THR A 113 13.33 13.34 8.78
N LEU A 114 13.41 13.16 7.46
CA LEU A 114 14.66 12.85 6.79
C LEU A 114 15.34 14.15 6.35
N PRO A 115 16.68 14.14 6.20
CA PRO A 115 17.37 15.22 5.50
C PRO A 115 16.75 15.39 4.11
N SER A 116 16.73 16.62 3.59
CA SER A 116 16.22 16.87 2.24
C SER A 116 17.09 16.23 1.15
N LEU A 117 18.34 15.90 1.48
CA LEU A 117 19.33 15.32 0.58
C LEU A 117 20.13 14.19 1.25
N ILE A 118 20.32 13.07 0.56
CA ILE A 118 21.24 11.99 0.97
C ILE A 118 22.30 11.83 -0.12
N ILE A 119 23.58 11.83 0.25
CA ILE A 119 24.70 11.70 -0.69
C ILE A 119 25.44 10.40 -0.40
N ILE A 120 25.56 9.52 -1.38
CA ILE A 120 26.09 8.16 -1.26
C ILE A 120 27.34 8.03 -2.13
N TYR A 121 28.48 7.63 -1.58
CA TYR A 121 29.70 7.32 -2.33
C TYR A 121 29.74 5.82 -2.69
N GLU A 122 29.84 5.50 -3.98
CA GLU A 122 29.71 4.13 -4.53
C GLU A 122 30.73 3.14 -3.94
N ASP A 123 31.98 3.56 -3.78
CA ASP A 123 33.12 2.63 -3.61
C ASP A 123 33.21 2.01 -2.21
N SER A 124 32.32 2.40 -1.30
CA SER A 124 32.38 2.06 0.12
C SER A 124 31.15 1.30 0.63
N ILE A 125 30.29 0.82 -0.28
CA ILE A 125 28.98 0.27 0.09
C ILE A 125 28.70 -1.07 -0.62
N GLU A 126 28.36 -2.08 0.18
CA GLU A 126 27.92 -3.39 -0.28
C GLU A 126 26.57 -3.35 -1.01
N ARG A 127 26.46 -4.14 -2.08
CA ARG A 127 25.27 -4.28 -2.92
C ARG A 127 24.01 -4.57 -2.11
N GLU A 128 24.04 -5.58 -1.25
CA GLU A 128 22.89 -6.03 -0.46
C GLU A 128 22.33 -4.92 0.43
N GLN A 129 23.18 -4.02 0.91
CA GLN A 129 22.78 -2.90 1.74
C GLN A 129 22.10 -1.78 0.94
N LEU A 130 22.56 -1.55 -0.29
CA LEU A 130 21.90 -0.64 -1.23
C LEU A 130 20.52 -1.16 -1.62
N CYS A 131 20.40 -2.46 -1.95
CA CYS A 131 19.11 -3.09 -2.24
C CYS A 131 18.10 -2.86 -1.11
N ALA A 132 18.52 -3.18 0.12
CA ALA A 132 17.66 -3.06 1.31
C ALA A 132 17.28 -1.59 1.59
N PHE A 133 18.22 -0.66 1.41
CA PHE A 133 17.95 0.77 1.56
C PHE A 133 16.93 1.26 0.52
N PHE A 134 17.15 1.01 -0.77
CA PHE A 134 16.26 1.51 -1.84
C PHE A 134 14.86 0.90 -1.79
N SER A 135 14.75 -0.39 -1.45
CA SER A 135 13.43 -1.00 -1.27
C SER A 135 12.64 -0.33 -0.15
N LEU A 136 13.30 -0.10 0.99
CA LEU A 136 12.68 0.58 2.12
C LEU A 136 12.35 2.06 1.80
N PHE A 137 13.20 2.71 1.02
CA PHE A 137 13.04 4.10 0.63
C PHE A 137 11.80 4.35 -0.22
N LYS A 138 11.44 3.41 -1.11
CA LYS A 138 10.18 3.47 -1.88
C LYS A 138 8.91 3.45 -1.02
N GLN A 139 9.01 3.02 0.24
CA GLN A 139 7.88 3.02 1.18
C GLN A 139 7.64 4.39 1.85
N ILE A 140 8.57 5.34 1.69
CA ILE A 140 8.45 6.69 2.24
C ILE A 140 7.48 7.50 1.37
N GLU A 141 6.57 8.24 1.99
CA GLU A 141 5.65 9.09 1.23
C GLU A 141 6.42 10.10 0.37
N PRO A 142 6.01 10.34 -0.89
CA PRO A 142 6.62 11.30 -1.81
C PRO A 142 7.03 12.64 -1.19
N GLN A 143 6.21 13.16 -0.28
CA GLN A 143 6.39 14.46 0.36
C GLN A 143 7.51 14.50 1.43
N TYR A 144 7.92 13.34 1.95
CA TYR A 144 9.01 13.19 2.93
C TYR A 144 10.26 12.54 2.35
N CYS A 145 10.25 12.27 1.04
CA CYS A 145 11.28 11.54 0.34
C CYS A 145 12.49 12.45 0.05
N PRO A 146 13.69 12.16 0.58
CA PRO A 146 14.92 12.87 0.22
C PRO A 146 15.22 12.77 -1.28
N ALA A 147 15.93 13.74 -1.83
CA ALA A 147 16.68 13.49 -3.05
C ALA A 147 17.91 12.65 -2.72
N ILE A 148 18.19 11.59 -3.49
CA ILE A 148 19.40 10.78 -3.31
C ILE A 148 20.40 11.17 -4.40
N ILE A 149 21.62 11.51 -4.00
CA ILE A 149 22.77 11.70 -4.88
C ILE A 149 23.70 10.50 -4.72
N PHE A 150 24.02 9.84 -5.82
CA PHE A 150 25.09 8.86 -5.94
C PHE A 150 26.34 9.54 -6.51
N VAL A 151 27.49 9.35 -5.86
CA VAL A 151 28.78 9.81 -6.36
C VAL A 151 29.57 8.57 -6.74
N SER A 152 29.89 8.46 -8.03
CA SER A 152 30.59 7.32 -8.61
C SER A 152 32.01 7.71 -9.02
N GLU A 153 32.99 6.89 -8.62
CA GLU A 153 34.35 6.93 -9.19
C GLU A 153 34.43 6.24 -10.56
N THR A 154 33.44 5.42 -10.90
CA THR A 154 33.38 4.65 -12.14
C THR A 154 32.44 5.29 -13.17
N ARG A 155 32.50 4.84 -14.44
CA ARG A 155 31.62 5.34 -15.50
C ARG A 155 30.17 4.98 -15.17
N LEU A 156 29.21 5.84 -15.56
CA LEU A 156 27.75 5.67 -15.38
C LEU A 156 27.18 4.25 -15.59
N ASN A 157 27.76 3.45 -16.49
CA ASN A 157 27.34 2.07 -16.76
C ASN A 157 27.54 1.12 -15.56
N ALA A 158 28.57 1.32 -14.75
CA ALA A 158 28.84 0.50 -13.57
C ALA A 158 27.82 0.79 -12.45
N THR A 159 27.51 2.07 -12.21
CA THR A 159 26.45 2.47 -11.30
C THR A 159 25.07 2.02 -11.78
N ALA A 160 24.77 2.09 -13.07
CA ALA A 160 23.55 1.53 -13.64
C ALA A 160 23.46 0.00 -13.39
N SER A 161 24.57 -0.72 -13.49
CA SER A 161 24.62 -2.16 -13.19
C SER A 161 24.42 -2.46 -11.69
N LEU A 162 24.99 -1.63 -10.81
CA LEU A 162 24.79 -1.72 -9.37
C LEU A 162 23.32 -1.43 -8.99
N LEU A 163 22.74 -0.36 -9.53
CA LEU A 163 21.35 0.00 -9.29
C LEU A 163 20.37 -1.03 -9.86
N ALA A 164 20.70 -1.69 -10.97
CA ALA A 164 19.90 -2.79 -11.51
C ALA A 164 19.79 -3.94 -10.50
N SER A 165 20.85 -4.19 -9.75
CA SER A 165 20.84 -5.22 -8.71
C SER A 165 20.06 -4.83 -7.43
N CYS A 166 19.63 -3.57 -7.28
CA CYS A 166 18.81 -3.11 -6.15
C CYS A 166 17.38 -3.69 -6.14
N GLY A 167 16.99 -4.37 -7.20
CA GLY A 167 15.78 -5.19 -7.26
C GLY A 167 14.48 -4.41 -7.26
N SER A 168 14.54 -3.19 -7.76
CA SER A 168 13.42 -2.36 -8.17
C SER A 168 13.87 -1.48 -9.33
N ASP A 169 12.94 -1.09 -10.21
CA ASP A 169 13.26 -0.11 -11.24
C ASP A 169 13.63 1.22 -10.57
N VAL A 170 14.74 1.82 -10.99
CA VAL A 170 15.27 3.06 -10.44
C VAL A 170 15.41 4.06 -11.57
N ASP A 171 14.78 5.23 -11.42
CA ASP A 171 14.98 6.33 -12.35
C ASP A 171 16.11 7.22 -11.83
N VAL A 172 17.10 7.41 -12.68
CA VAL A 172 18.33 8.10 -12.33
C VAL A 172 18.48 9.31 -13.24
N LEU A 173 18.92 10.44 -12.72
CA LEU A 173 19.48 11.49 -13.56
C LEU A 173 21.00 11.44 -13.46
N ALA A 174 21.64 11.19 -14.59
CA ALA A 174 23.08 11.20 -14.74
C ALA A 174 23.55 12.60 -15.17
N LEU A 175 24.54 13.14 -14.48
CA LEU A 175 25.21 14.37 -14.94
C LEU A 175 26.48 13.99 -15.70
N GLY A 176 26.49 14.24 -17.01
CA GLY A 176 27.64 14.04 -17.89
C GLY A 176 28.26 15.36 -18.38
N PRO A 177 29.38 15.30 -19.12
CA PRO A 177 30.02 16.48 -19.73
C PRO A 177 29.10 17.29 -20.65
N ASP A 178 28.09 16.63 -21.22
CA ASP A 178 27.14 17.20 -22.19
C ASP A 178 25.79 17.58 -21.57
N GLY A 179 25.61 17.40 -20.24
CA GLY A 179 24.40 17.81 -19.52
C GLY A 179 23.76 16.71 -18.67
N VAL A 180 22.48 16.88 -18.36
CA VAL A 180 21.67 15.93 -17.56
C VAL A 180 21.02 14.91 -18.49
N HIS A 181 21.20 13.63 -18.20
CA HIS A 181 20.59 12.51 -18.91
C HIS A 181 19.68 11.73 -17.97
N GLU A 182 18.49 11.37 -18.41
CA GLU A 182 17.60 10.46 -17.68
C GLU A 182 17.95 9.01 -18.02
N LEU A 183 18.12 8.19 -17.00
CA LEU A 183 18.55 6.80 -17.12
C LEU A 183 17.63 5.93 -16.25
N SER A 184 16.72 5.22 -16.89
CA SER A 184 15.85 4.25 -16.22
C SER A 184 16.57 2.90 -16.14
N VAL A 185 16.90 2.50 -14.91
CA VAL A 185 17.59 1.24 -14.60
C VAL A 185 16.55 0.20 -14.20
N ARG A 186 16.53 -0.95 -14.89
CA ARG A 186 15.62 -2.05 -14.57
C ARG A 186 16.21 -3.01 -13.55
N ALA A 187 15.35 -3.57 -12.69
CA ALA A 187 15.73 -4.59 -11.74
C ALA A 187 16.31 -5.85 -12.42
N GLN A 188 17.40 -6.39 -11.89
CA GLN A 188 18.00 -7.64 -12.33
C GLN A 188 17.19 -8.85 -11.81
N GLU A 189 17.09 -9.87 -12.65
CA GLU A 189 16.43 -11.14 -12.33
C GLU A 189 17.25 -12.00 -11.36
N ALA A 190 16.57 -12.80 -10.53
CA ALA A 190 17.21 -13.80 -9.68
C ALA A 190 17.73 -14.97 -10.52
N ASN A 191 18.96 -15.41 -10.27
CA ASN A 191 19.61 -16.49 -11.06
C ASN A 191 19.47 -17.88 -10.41
N SER A 192 18.94 -17.95 -9.18
CA SER A 192 18.68 -19.20 -8.48
C SER A 192 17.55 -19.01 -7.46
N LEU A 193 17.03 -20.12 -6.93
CA LEU A 193 16.01 -20.08 -5.88
C LEU A 193 16.51 -19.44 -4.58
N GLN A 194 17.76 -19.70 -4.20
CA GLN A 194 18.36 -19.08 -3.03
C GLN A 194 18.51 -17.56 -3.20
N ASP A 195 18.88 -17.12 -4.41
CA ASP A 195 18.97 -15.72 -4.79
C ASP A 195 17.58 -15.05 -4.76
N PHE A 196 16.55 -15.72 -5.32
CA PHE A 196 15.17 -15.25 -5.26
C PHE A 196 14.67 -15.06 -3.83
N LEU A 197 14.93 -16.03 -2.93
CA LEU A 197 14.53 -15.93 -1.53
C LEU A 197 15.28 -14.84 -0.79
N ALA A 198 16.56 -14.65 -1.07
CA ALA A 198 17.34 -13.55 -0.51
C ALA A 198 16.78 -12.20 -0.94
N LEU A 199 16.44 -12.04 -2.22
CA LEU A 199 15.83 -10.82 -2.78
C LEU A 199 14.44 -10.57 -2.19
N PHE A 200 13.60 -11.60 -2.09
CA PHE A 200 12.28 -11.49 -1.47
C PHE A 200 12.35 -11.08 0.01
N LEU A 201 13.29 -11.67 0.76
CA LEU A 201 13.55 -11.32 2.16
C LEU A 201 14.13 -9.92 2.31
N ALA A 202 14.92 -9.46 1.35
CA ALA A 202 15.49 -8.12 1.27
C ALA A 202 14.51 -7.07 0.72
N GLU A 203 13.23 -7.42 0.58
CA GLU A 203 12.18 -6.52 0.11
C GLU A 203 12.31 -6.13 -1.38
N ALA A 204 13.12 -6.82 -2.18
CA ALA A 204 13.38 -6.53 -3.58
C ALA A 204 12.26 -7.08 -4.50
N ASP A 205 11.02 -6.60 -4.32
CA ASP A 205 9.85 -7.10 -5.05
C ASP A 205 9.99 -6.98 -6.58
N GLY A 206 10.70 -5.95 -7.09
CA GLY A 206 10.92 -5.76 -8.54
C GLY A 206 11.78 -6.85 -9.16
N ALA A 207 12.86 -7.24 -8.49
CA ALA A 207 13.67 -8.38 -8.92
C ALA A 207 12.89 -9.69 -8.87
N CYS A 208 12.06 -9.89 -7.83
CA CYS A 208 11.22 -11.07 -7.71
C CYS A 208 10.23 -11.19 -8.88
N LEU A 209 9.67 -10.07 -9.35
CA LEU A 209 8.76 -10.05 -10.50
C LEU A 209 9.47 -10.31 -11.82
N ALA A 210 10.65 -9.72 -12.00
CA ALA A 210 11.47 -9.89 -13.20
C ALA A 210 11.95 -11.34 -13.36
N SER A 211 12.17 -12.04 -12.25
CA SER A 211 12.63 -13.44 -12.25
C SER A 211 11.64 -14.39 -12.94
N VAL A 212 12.11 -15.20 -13.89
CA VAL A 212 11.30 -16.26 -14.52
C VAL A 212 11.20 -17.47 -13.60
N GLY A 213 10.02 -17.74 -13.04
CA GLY A 213 9.83 -18.81 -12.05
C GLY A 213 10.03 -20.25 -12.57
N GLU A 214 9.90 -20.47 -13.88
CA GLU A 214 10.05 -21.80 -14.50
C GLU A 214 11.52 -22.27 -14.60
N THR A 215 12.50 -21.40 -14.30
CA THR A 215 13.93 -21.64 -14.57
C THR A 215 14.77 -22.05 -13.36
N PHE A 216 14.21 -22.16 -12.15
CA PHE A 216 15.00 -22.50 -10.95
C PHE A 216 15.43 -23.98 -10.85
N GLY A 217 15.07 -24.83 -11.82
CA GLY A 217 15.63 -26.18 -11.95
C GLY A 217 15.38 -27.08 -10.75
N LEU A 218 14.12 -27.17 -10.30
CA LEU A 218 13.73 -27.94 -9.11
C LEU A 218 13.57 -29.46 -9.34
N SER A 219 13.97 -29.96 -10.51
CA SER A 219 13.76 -31.34 -10.99
C SER A 219 14.53 -32.44 -10.24
N GLY A 220 15.13 -32.14 -9.09
CA GLY A 220 15.83 -33.09 -8.22
C GLY A 220 15.44 -33.01 -6.74
N HIS A 221 14.43 -32.22 -6.38
CA HIS A 221 13.91 -32.13 -5.01
C HIS A 221 12.62 -32.96 -4.88
N ASP A 222 12.48 -33.71 -3.77
CA ASP A 222 11.31 -34.56 -3.49
C ASP A 222 9.96 -33.81 -3.55
N ARG A 223 9.97 -32.49 -3.36
CA ARG A 223 8.80 -31.60 -3.41
C ARG A 223 8.96 -30.46 -4.41
N GLY A 224 9.66 -30.70 -5.53
CA GLY A 224 9.95 -29.68 -6.55
C GLY A 224 8.71 -28.93 -7.06
N GLU A 225 7.62 -29.64 -7.35
CA GLU A 225 6.36 -29.02 -7.83
C GLU A 225 5.72 -28.09 -6.80
N LEU A 226 5.73 -28.47 -5.52
CA LEU A 226 5.26 -27.63 -4.42
C LEU A 226 6.14 -26.38 -4.25
N GLY A 227 7.46 -26.54 -4.44
CA GLY A 227 8.41 -25.43 -4.48
C GLY A 227 8.10 -24.43 -5.61
N GLU A 228 7.79 -24.92 -6.81
CA GLU A 228 7.40 -24.06 -7.94
C GLU A 228 6.10 -23.30 -7.67
N LEU A 229 5.10 -23.97 -7.08
CA LEU A 229 3.86 -23.31 -6.66
C LEU A 229 4.11 -22.23 -5.61
N ALA A 230 4.93 -22.53 -4.59
CA ALA A 230 5.28 -21.58 -3.54
C ALA A 230 6.00 -20.34 -4.10
N VAL A 231 6.94 -20.53 -5.03
CA VAL A 231 7.61 -19.42 -5.75
C VAL A 231 6.59 -18.60 -6.54
N GLY A 232 5.69 -19.25 -7.27
CA GLY A 232 4.61 -18.57 -7.99
C GLY A 232 3.73 -17.72 -7.06
N MET A 233 3.35 -18.26 -5.89
CA MET A 233 2.60 -17.52 -4.89
C MET A 233 3.39 -16.32 -4.32
N LEU A 234 4.69 -16.46 -4.07
CA LEU A 234 5.54 -15.33 -3.65
C LEU A 234 5.60 -14.22 -4.71
N ARG A 235 5.64 -14.57 -6.00
CA ARG A 235 5.60 -13.58 -7.10
C ARG A 235 4.28 -12.81 -7.12
N VAL A 236 3.15 -13.50 -6.96
CA VAL A 236 1.85 -12.83 -6.79
C VAL A 236 1.87 -11.88 -5.59
N GLN A 237 2.47 -12.30 -4.47
CA GLN A 237 2.60 -11.43 -3.31
C GLN A 237 3.47 -10.20 -3.59
N SER A 238 4.55 -10.32 -4.37
CA SER A 238 5.36 -9.18 -4.81
C SER A 238 4.57 -8.22 -5.71
N LEU A 239 3.66 -8.71 -6.57
CA LEU A 239 2.74 -7.83 -7.33
C LEU A 239 1.85 -7.03 -6.39
N PHE A 240 1.26 -7.70 -5.40
CA PHE A 240 0.37 -7.07 -4.43
C PHE A 240 1.08 -6.00 -3.61
N ARG A 241 2.33 -6.25 -3.22
CA ARG A 241 3.18 -5.31 -2.50
C ARG A 241 3.55 -4.10 -3.34
N GLN A 242 3.72 -4.25 -4.65
CA GLN A 242 3.92 -3.09 -5.54
C GLN A 242 2.63 -2.30 -5.84
N GLY A 243 1.50 -2.65 -5.21
CA GLY A 243 0.21 -2.02 -5.51
C GLY A 243 -0.40 -2.46 -6.84
N ARG A 244 0.22 -3.43 -7.53
CA ARG A 244 -0.20 -3.98 -8.83
C ARG A 244 -1.16 -5.15 -8.65
N LYS A 245 -2.19 -4.99 -7.79
CA LYS A 245 -3.05 -6.12 -7.39
C LYS A 245 -3.78 -6.78 -8.55
N PHE A 246 -4.22 -5.99 -9.54
CA PHE A 246 -5.00 -6.49 -10.68
C PHE A 246 -4.15 -7.32 -11.65
N ASP A 247 -2.86 -7.02 -11.75
CA ASP A 247 -1.91 -7.74 -12.61
C ASP A 247 -1.71 -9.20 -12.15
N GLY A 248 -2.03 -9.51 -10.89
CA GLY A 248 -1.89 -10.84 -10.31
C GLY A 248 -2.95 -11.86 -10.75
N LYS A 249 -4.06 -11.41 -11.36
CA LYS A 249 -5.21 -12.29 -11.65
C LYS A 249 -4.83 -13.48 -12.53
N SER A 250 -4.17 -13.23 -13.66
CA SER A 250 -3.79 -14.28 -14.61
C SER A 250 -2.81 -15.29 -14.02
N GLN A 251 -1.93 -14.84 -13.11
CA GLN A 251 -0.99 -15.70 -12.39
C GLN A 251 -1.72 -16.58 -11.38
N ILE A 252 -2.69 -16.04 -10.64
CA ILE A 252 -3.54 -16.81 -9.74
C ILE A 252 -4.30 -17.88 -10.52
N ASP A 253 -4.96 -17.53 -11.62
CA ASP A 253 -5.71 -18.47 -12.46
C ASP A 253 -4.82 -19.59 -13.03
N ALA A 254 -3.55 -19.30 -13.30
CA ALA A 254 -2.56 -20.31 -13.73
C ALA A 254 -2.17 -21.26 -12.59
N LEU A 255 -1.85 -20.71 -11.41
CA LEU A 255 -1.51 -21.49 -10.21
C LEU A 255 -2.67 -22.38 -9.78
N GLU A 256 -3.89 -21.85 -9.82
CA GLU A 256 -5.12 -22.58 -9.52
C GLU A 256 -5.31 -23.81 -10.40
N ARG A 257 -5.20 -23.63 -11.73
CA ARG A 257 -5.31 -24.75 -12.69
C ARG A 257 -4.23 -25.79 -12.45
N ARG A 258 -3.00 -25.34 -12.15
CA ARG A 258 -1.88 -26.23 -11.86
C ARG A 258 -2.13 -27.04 -10.58
N ILE A 259 -2.58 -26.40 -9.51
CA ILE A 259 -2.94 -27.06 -8.25
C ILE A 259 -4.01 -28.12 -8.47
N SER A 260 -5.06 -27.82 -9.24
CA SER A 260 -6.11 -28.81 -9.54
C SER A 260 -5.55 -30.06 -10.21
N VAL A 261 -4.70 -29.89 -11.24
CA VAL A 261 -4.07 -31.03 -11.94
C VAL A 261 -3.17 -31.84 -11.01
N LEU A 262 -2.35 -31.18 -10.19
CA LEU A 262 -1.43 -31.86 -9.26
C LEU A 262 -2.17 -32.57 -8.13
N LYS A 263 -3.25 -31.97 -7.62
CA LYS A 263 -4.10 -32.58 -6.60
C LYS A 263 -4.79 -33.84 -7.11
N ASP A 264 -5.31 -33.82 -8.33
CA ASP A 264 -5.98 -34.98 -8.93
C ASP A 264 -5.00 -36.11 -9.28
N ALA A 265 -3.72 -35.78 -9.50
CA ALA A 265 -2.67 -36.74 -9.81
C ALA A 265 -1.97 -37.35 -8.58
N THR A 266 -2.05 -36.71 -7.41
CA THR A 266 -1.38 -37.21 -6.21
C THR A 266 -2.22 -38.25 -5.46
N ASN A 267 -1.56 -39.30 -4.98
CA ASN A 267 -2.12 -40.25 -4.02
C ASN A 267 -1.61 -40.00 -2.59
N ASP A 268 -0.73 -39.02 -2.41
CA ASP A 268 -0.20 -38.62 -1.10
C ASP A 268 -1.21 -37.71 -0.40
N ALA A 269 -1.76 -38.20 0.71
CA ALA A 269 -2.79 -37.51 1.47
C ALA A 269 -2.28 -36.20 2.12
N ASP A 270 -1.00 -36.14 2.51
CA ASP A 270 -0.42 -34.94 3.12
C ASP A 270 -0.14 -33.89 2.04
N LEU A 271 0.38 -34.31 0.88
CA LEU A 271 0.55 -33.42 -0.27
C LEU A 271 -0.80 -32.88 -0.79
N ALA A 272 -1.85 -33.70 -0.78
CA ALA A 272 -3.19 -33.27 -1.14
C ALA A 272 -3.74 -32.18 -0.21
N LYS A 273 -3.43 -32.23 1.09
CA LYS A 273 -3.78 -31.18 2.06
C LYS A 273 -3.01 -29.89 1.77
N GLU A 274 -1.72 -29.97 1.45
CA GLU A 274 -0.90 -28.80 1.10
C GLU A 274 -1.44 -28.08 -0.14
N TYR A 275 -1.85 -28.84 -1.17
CA TYR A 275 -2.52 -28.31 -2.35
C TYR A 275 -3.87 -27.66 -2.05
N LEU A 276 -4.68 -28.28 -1.20
CA LEU A 276 -5.95 -27.70 -0.73
C LEU A 276 -5.73 -26.38 0.01
N TYR A 277 -4.74 -26.33 0.89
CA TYR A 277 -4.41 -25.11 1.61
C TYR A 277 -3.99 -23.99 0.65
N MET A 278 -3.07 -24.27 -0.30
CA MET A 278 -2.67 -23.30 -1.32
C MET A 278 -3.87 -22.83 -2.15
N ARG A 279 -4.78 -23.75 -2.51
CA ARG A 279 -6.02 -23.43 -3.24
C ARG A 279 -6.88 -22.43 -2.47
N ALA A 280 -7.10 -22.65 -1.17
CA ALA A 280 -7.89 -21.75 -0.34
C ALA A 280 -7.27 -20.35 -0.27
N LEU A 281 -5.94 -20.23 -0.22
CA LEU A 281 -5.29 -18.91 -0.29
C LEU A 281 -5.48 -18.22 -1.63
N LEU A 282 -5.37 -18.96 -2.74
CA LEU A 282 -5.62 -18.41 -4.07
C LEU A 282 -7.07 -17.94 -4.22
N ASP A 283 -8.03 -18.68 -3.66
CA ASP A 283 -9.44 -18.26 -3.61
C ASP A 283 -9.59 -16.93 -2.87
N LEU A 284 -8.96 -16.77 -1.70
CA LEU A 284 -8.99 -15.51 -0.93
C LEU A 284 -8.26 -14.36 -1.64
N TRP A 285 -7.18 -14.63 -2.38
CA TRP A 285 -6.51 -13.64 -3.20
C TRP A 285 -7.34 -13.20 -4.40
N HIS A 286 -8.04 -14.14 -5.03
CA HIS A 286 -8.95 -13.82 -6.11
C HIS A 286 -10.08 -12.91 -5.59
N VAL A 287 -10.64 -13.20 -4.42
CA VAL A 287 -11.62 -12.32 -3.75
C VAL A 287 -11.02 -10.94 -3.47
N PHE A 288 -9.77 -10.86 -3.01
CA PHE A 288 -9.07 -9.58 -2.81
C PHE A 288 -8.89 -8.76 -4.10
N ILE A 289 -8.67 -9.42 -5.24
CA ILE A 289 -8.53 -8.74 -6.54
C ILE A 289 -9.90 -8.28 -7.05
N THR A 290 -10.89 -9.18 -7.08
CA THR A 290 -12.15 -8.93 -7.76
C THR A 290 -13.21 -8.28 -6.88
N GLU A 291 -13.01 -8.26 -5.55
CA GLU A 291 -13.91 -7.66 -4.55
C GLU A 291 -15.38 -8.14 -4.69
N ASN A 292 -15.55 -9.30 -5.31
CA ASN A 292 -16.79 -9.95 -5.66
C ASN A 292 -16.41 -11.36 -6.09
N GLN A 293 -16.78 -12.39 -5.31
CA GLN A 293 -16.86 -13.84 -5.67
C GLN A 293 -17.25 -14.63 -4.41
N GLY A 294 -18.53 -14.65 -4.06
CA GLY A 294 -18.99 -15.33 -2.84
C GLY A 294 -18.65 -16.83 -2.79
N GLU A 295 -18.77 -17.53 -3.91
CA GLU A 295 -18.44 -18.96 -3.99
C GLU A 295 -17.00 -19.26 -3.53
N ARG A 296 -16.04 -18.39 -3.85
CA ARG A 296 -14.64 -18.57 -3.45
C ARG A 296 -14.43 -18.45 -1.94
N ILE A 297 -15.15 -17.53 -1.28
CA ILE A 297 -15.12 -17.41 0.18
C ILE A 297 -15.71 -18.67 0.81
N GLN A 298 -16.82 -19.19 0.28
CA GLN A 298 -17.43 -20.43 0.76
C GLN A 298 -16.49 -21.63 0.58
N ASN A 299 -15.83 -21.74 -0.58
CA ASN A 299 -14.83 -22.77 -0.83
C ASN A 299 -13.66 -22.67 0.15
N ALA A 300 -13.13 -21.48 0.41
CA ALA A 300 -12.06 -21.29 1.38
C ALA A 300 -12.48 -21.68 2.81
N ILE A 301 -13.70 -21.34 3.23
CA ILE A 301 -14.26 -21.78 4.53
C ILE A 301 -14.37 -23.30 4.59
N ALA A 302 -14.93 -23.93 3.56
CA ALA A 302 -15.11 -25.38 3.51
C ALA A 302 -13.76 -26.13 3.54
N ILE A 303 -12.76 -25.61 2.83
CA ILE A 303 -11.40 -26.15 2.87
C ILE A 303 -10.79 -25.98 4.27
N ALA A 304 -10.92 -24.80 4.89
CA ALA A 304 -10.39 -24.55 6.22
C ALA A 304 -11.01 -25.47 7.29
N ASP A 305 -12.33 -25.64 7.25
CA ASP A 305 -13.05 -26.56 8.16
C ASP A 305 -12.62 -28.01 7.90
N HIS A 306 -12.44 -28.42 6.65
CA HIS A 306 -11.97 -29.76 6.29
C HIS A 306 -10.54 -30.04 6.81
N LEU A 307 -9.65 -29.04 6.72
CA LEU A 307 -8.28 -29.14 7.21
C LEU A 307 -8.17 -28.97 8.73
N GLY A 308 -9.23 -28.53 9.42
CA GLY A 308 -9.19 -28.18 10.83
C GLY A 308 -8.30 -26.97 11.13
N ASP A 309 -8.16 -26.06 10.16
CA ASP A 309 -7.23 -24.93 10.25
C ASP A 309 -7.93 -23.64 10.70
N GLU A 310 -7.77 -23.28 11.96
CA GLU A 310 -8.43 -22.11 12.54
C GLU A 310 -7.93 -20.79 11.94
N ILE A 311 -6.64 -20.68 11.59
CA ILE A 311 -6.06 -19.44 11.04
C ILE A 311 -6.59 -19.18 9.63
N LEU A 312 -6.58 -20.20 8.76
CA LEU A 312 -7.14 -20.12 7.43
C LEU A 312 -8.64 -19.82 7.48
N LEU A 313 -9.37 -20.45 8.44
CA LEU A 313 -10.77 -20.16 8.67
C LEU A 313 -10.98 -18.70 9.07
N ALA A 314 -10.18 -18.17 10.00
CA ALA A 314 -10.26 -16.77 10.41
C ALA A 314 -10.00 -15.80 9.24
N HIS A 315 -9.05 -16.13 8.37
CA HIS A 315 -8.79 -15.36 7.15
C HIS A 315 -9.97 -15.37 6.16
N ALA A 316 -10.64 -16.51 5.99
CA ALA A 316 -11.84 -16.60 5.16
C ALA A 316 -13.03 -15.85 5.79
N LEU A 317 -13.24 -16.02 7.10
CA LEU A 317 -14.32 -15.35 7.84
C LEU A 317 -14.14 -13.82 7.91
N LYS A 318 -12.92 -13.29 7.84
CA LYS A 318 -12.66 -11.83 7.74
C LYS A 318 -13.33 -11.19 6.52
N GLN A 319 -13.65 -11.98 5.49
CA GLN A 319 -14.24 -11.54 4.22
C GLN A 319 -15.74 -11.84 4.10
N VAL A 320 -16.38 -12.34 5.17
CA VAL A 320 -17.74 -12.90 5.14
C VAL A 320 -18.85 -11.88 4.87
N ASP A 321 -18.58 -10.59 5.07
CA ASP A 321 -19.51 -9.51 4.69
C ASP A 321 -19.70 -9.36 3.18
N MET A 322 -18.71 -9.79 2.39
CA MET A 322 -18.82 -9.85 0.92
C MET A 322 -19.71 -11.01 0.42
N LEU A 323 -20.13 -11.93 1.30
CA LEU A 323 -21.01 -13.06 0.94
C LEU A 323 -22.50 -12.70 0.98
N HIS A 324 -22.94 -12.17 2.12
CA HIS A 324 -24.35 -12.04 2.45
C HIS A 324 -24.74 -10.61 2.84
N GLY A 325 -23.82 -9.66 2.64
CA GLY A 325 -23.92 -8.35 3.25
C GLY A 325 -23.69 -8.41 4.75
N TYR A 326 -23.82 -7.25 5.40
CA TYR A 326 -23.60 -7.15 6.84
C TYR A 326 -24.90 -7.28 7.64
N GLY A 327 -24.88 -8.17 8.63
CA GLY A 327 -25.97 -8.41 9.57
C GLY A 327 -25.47 -9.17 10.81
N THR A 328 -26.39 -9.62 11.66
CA THR A 328 -26.05 -10.27 12.94
C THR A 328 -25.17 -11.50 12.77
N LEU A 329 -25.47 -12.37 11.79
CA LEU A 329 -24.70 -13.58 11.53
C LEU A 329 -23.28 -13.24 11.04
N THR A 330 -23.17 -12.33 10.07
CA THR A 330 -21.90 -11.80 9.56
C THR A 330 -21.05 -11.23 10.70
N LYS A 331 -21.65 -10.44 11.59
CA LYS A 331 -20.98 -9.87 12.76
C LYS A 331 -20.47 -10.96 13.71
N GLN A 332 -21.26 -12.01 13.97
CA GLN A 332 -20.82 -13.15 14.79
C GLN A 332 -19.62 -13.87 14.16
N GLN A 333 -19.64 -14.07 12.84
CA GLN A 333 -18.54 -14.71 12.10
C GLN A 333 -17.26 -13.86 12.12
N LEU A 334 -17.38 -12.54 11.96
CA LEU A 334 -16.27 -11.60 12.15
C LEU A 334 -15.73 -11.68 13.59
N MET A 335 -16.59 -11.65 14.62
CA MET A 335 -16.12 -11.77 16.01
C MET A 335 -15.45 -13.11 16.31
N ARG A 336 -15.89 -14.21 15.67
CA ARG A 336 -15.18 -15.51 15.72
C ARG A 336 -13.78 -15.40 15.14
N ALA A 337 -13.63 -14.81 13.95
CA ALA A 337 -12.33 -14.58 13.34
C ALA A 337 -11.42 -13.72 14.23
N LYS A 338 -11.95 -12.63 14.80
CA LYS A 338 -11.24 -11.77 15.77
C LYS A 338 -10.70 -12.59 16.94
N SER A 339 -11.53 -13.45 17.53
CA SER A 339 -11.13 -14.28 18.67
C SER A 339 -10.01 -15.26 18.31
N ILE A 340 -10.07 -15.86 17.11
CA ILE A 340 -9.03 -16.77 16.63
C ILE A 340 -7.70 -16.03 16.44
N PHE A 341 -7.69 -14.90 15.74
CA PHE A 341 -6.46 -14.11 15.57
C PHE A 341 -5.89 -13.64 16.91
N HIS A 342 -6.75 -13.24 17.85
CA HIS A 342 -6.32 -12.85 19.19
C HIS A 342 -5.67 -14.02 19.95
N SER A 343 -6.28 -15.21 19.95
CA SER A 343 -5.70 -16.38 20.64
C SER A 343 -4.37 -16.84 20.05
N HIS A 344 -4.15 -16.55 18.76
CA HIS A 344 -2.92 -16.85 18.04
C HIS A 344 -1.90 -15.69 18.04
N GLY A 345 -2.15 -14.60 18.79
CA GLY A 345 -1.21 -13.48 18.90
C GLY A 345 -1.10 -12.60 17.65
N GLU A 346 -2.05 -12.70 16.72
CA GLU A 346 -2.15 -11.92 15.48
C GLU A 346 -3.06 -10.69 15.71
N MET A 347 -2.71 -9.88 16.71
CA MET A 347 -3.53 -8.75 17.20
C MET A 347 -3.92 -7.74 16.12
N GLU A 348 -3.06 -7.53 15.13
CA GLU A 348 -3.33 -6.60 14.02
C GLU A 348 -4.55 -7.04 13.18
N HIS A 349 -4.65 -8.34 12.86
CA HIS A 349 -5.83 -8.87 12.17
C HIS A 349 -7.08 -8.78 13.03
N ALA A 350 -6.97 -9.02 14.33
CA ALA A 350 -8.08 -8.85 15.26
C ALA A 350 -8.62 -7.41 15.26
N LEU A 351 -7.73 -6.42 15.26
CA LEU A 351 -8.09 -4.99 15.16
C LEU A 351 -8.72 -4.65 13.80
N PHE A 352 -8.18 -5.18 12.70
CA PHE A 352 -8.75 -4.98 11.36
C PHE A 352 -10.19 -5.48 11.26
N ILE A 353 -10.47 -6.65 11.82
CA ILE A 353 -11.81 -7.23 11.84
C ILE A 353 -12.76 -6.37 12.67
N GLU A 354 -12.31 -5.91 13.84
CA GLU A 354 -13.10 -5.01 14.68
C GLU A 354 -13.43 -3.70 13.95
N ASN A 355 -12.45 -3.11 13.27
CA ASN A 355 -12.70 -1.93 12.45
C ASN A 355 -13.72 -2.21 11.33
N ASN A 356 -13.63 -3.35 10.64
CA ASN A 356 -14.59 -3.68 9.59
C ASN A 356 -16.01 -3.79 10.14
N ALA A 357 -16.19 -4.40 11.32
CA ALA A 357 -17.48 -4.44 11.99
C ALA A 357 -17.98 -3.03 12.35
N ILE A 358 -17.10 -2.14 12.84
CA ILE A 358 -17.45 -0.74 13.14
C ILE A 358 -17.87 0.03 11.89
N VAL A 359 -17.12 -0.10 10.79
CA VAL A 359 -17.46 0.57 9.53
C VAL A 359 -18.78 0.07 9.00
N ASN A 360 -18.99 -1.25 9.00
CA ASN A 360 -20.26 -1.83 8.60
C ASN A 360 -21.41 -1.35 9.50
N ASP A 361 -21.19 -1.21 10.81
CA ASP A 361 -22.19 -0.65 11.74
C ASP A 361 -22.59 0.79 11.37
N LEU A 362 -21.74 1.60 10.70
CA LEU A 362 -22.10 2.96 10.21
C LEU A 362 -23.19 2.93 9.13
N TYR A 363 -23.24 1.85 8.35
CA TYR A 363 -24.29 1.58 7.35
C TYR A 363 -25.52 0.92 7.98
N THR A 364 -25.50 0.72 9.29
CA THR A 364 -26.67 0.31 10.08
C THR A 364 -27.14 1.48 10.96
N GLY A 365 -28.18 1.27 11.76
CA GLY A 365 -28.60 2.25 12.78
C GLY A 365 -27.79 2.22 14.07
N ALA A 366 -26.78 1.33 14.19
CA ALA A 366 -26.05 1.11 15.43
C ALA A 366 -25.09 2.26 15.77
N ASN A 367 -25.09 2.71 17.03
CA ASN A 367 -24.10 3.67 17.51
C ASN A 367 -22.77 2.96 17.81
N CYS A 368 -21.80 3.09 16.92
CA CYS A 368 -20.46 2.50 17.07
C CYS A 368 -19.39 3.46 17.59
N ALA A 369 -19.71 4.74 17.85
CA ALA A 369 -18.72 5.75 18.25
C ALA A 369 -17.91 5.38 19.52
N PRO A 370 -18.53 4.87 20.61
CA PRO A 370 -17.78 4.44 21.80
C PRO A 370 -16.80 3.29 21.51
N GLN A 371 -17.19 2.34 20.66
CA GLN A 371 -16.35 1.22 20.27
C GLN A 371 -15.19 1.70 19.39
N ALA A 372 -15.48 2.59 18.43
CA ALA A 372 -14.47 3.19 17.55
C ALA A 372 -13.44 4.02 18.33
N SER A 373 -13.88 4.82 19.31
CA SER A 373 -13.00 5.53 20.24
C SER A 373 -12.07 4.57 20.98
N SER A 374 -12.64 3.54 21.62
CA SER A 374 -11.89 2.58 22.43
C SER A 374 -10.82 1.85 21.60
N MET A 375 -11.15 1.46 20.37
CA MET A 375 -10.21 0.84 19.43
C MET A 375 -9.11 1.81 19.01
N SER A 376 -9.47 3.07 18.72
CA SER A 376 -8.52 4.12 18.37
C SER A 376 -7.52 4.39 19.50
N ASP A 377 -7.99 4.49 20.75
CA ASP A 377 -7.13 4.70 21.91
C ASP A 377 -6.25 3.47 22.18
N TYR A 378 -6.80 2.26 22.05
CA TYR A 378 -6.02 1.02 22.13
C TYR A 378 -4.88 0.98 21.09
N VAL A 379 -5.18 1.35 19.85
CA VAL A 379 -4.18 1.46 18.77
C VAL A 379 -3.09 2.45 19.15
N GLN A 380 -3.45 3.62 19.68
CA GLN A 380 -2.50 4.67 20.05
C GLN A 380 -1.59 4.23 21.21
N GLU A 381 -2.14 3.58 22.23
CA GLU A 381 -1.41 3.25 23.46
C GLU A 381 -0.59 1.96 23.32
N LEU A 382 -1.16 0.93 22.71
CA LEU A 382 -0.62 -0.43 22.76
C LEU A 382 -0.08 -0.92 21.42
N CYS A 383 -0.45 -0.26 20.31
CA CYS A 383 0.00 -0.59 18.96
C CYS A 383 0.45 0.66 18.17
N PRO A 384 1.31 1.55 18.72
CA PRO A 384 1.65 2.84 18.10
C PRO A 384 2.36 2.71 16.73
N HIS A 385 2.80 1.49 16.37
CA HIS A 385 3.44 1.18 15.10
C HIS A 385 2.50 0.50 14.09
N ILE A 386 1.20 0.39 14.37
CA ILE A 386 0.25 -0.20 13.43
C ILE A 386 0.18 0.64 12.16
N ARG A 387 0.41 0.01 11.01
CA ARG A 387 0.65 0.68 9.71
C ARG A 387 -0.43 1.68 9.32
N ARG A 388 -1.67 1.40 9.71
CA ARG A 388 -2.88 2.12 9.30
C ARG A 388 -3.61 2.73 10.49
N SER A 389 -2.86 3.21 11.49
CA SER A 389 -3.40 4.03 12.60
C SER A 389 -4.32 5.14 12.08
N THR A 390 -3.96 5.80 10.98
CA THR A 390 -4.81 6.78 10.27
C THR A 390 -6.24 6.26 10.02
N THR A 391 -6.41 5.00 9.59
CA THR A 391 -7.73 4.45 9.31
C THR A 391 -8.58 4.30 10.57
N PHE A 392 -8.00 3.77 11.64
CA PHE A 392 -8.73 3.58 12.91
C PHE A 392 -9.18 4.92 13.48
N HIS A 393 -8.27 5.91 13.52
CA HIS A 393 -8.59 7.26 13.97
C HIS A 393 -9.62 7.93 13.06
N SER A 394 -9.47 7.84 11.72
CA SER A 394 -10.43 8.43 10.79
C SER A 394 -11.82 7.82 10.95
N ASN A 395 -11.94 6.50 11.07
CA ASN A 395 -13.23 5.85 11.24
C ASN A 395 -13.88 6.19 12.59
N ALA A 396 -13.09 6.35 13.66
CA ALA A 396 -13.58 6.90 14.92
C ALA A 396 -14.10 8.33 14.75
N GLY A 397 -13.37 9.18 14.02
CA GLY A 397 -13.83 10.53 13.68
C GLY A 397 -15.16 10.53 12.93
N ILE A 398 -15.32 9.67 11.92
CA ILE A 398 -16.57 9.52 11.17
C ILE A 398 -17.71 9.07 12.09
N ALA A 399 -17.48 8.09 12.96
CA ALA A 399 -18.50 7.60 13.88
C ALA A 399 -19.01 8.72 14.81
N HIS A 400 -18.14 9.63 15.25
CA HIS A 400 -18.52 10.82 16.02
C HIS A 400 -19.21 11.89 15.17
N LEU A 401 -18.71 12.14 13.95
CA LEU A 401 -19.27 13.11 13.02
C LEU A 401 -20.73 12.79 12.70
N ILE A 402 -21.03 11.53 12.40
CA ILE A 402 -22.36 11.09 11.98
C ILE A 402 -23.42 11.24 13.09
N ILE A 403 -23.01 11.17 14.36
CA ILE A 403 -23.91 11.39 15.51
C ILE A 403 -23.94 12.84 16.00
N GLY A 404 -23.34 13.78 15.27
CA GLY A 404 -23.31 15.21 15.61
C GLY A 404 -22.40 15.55 16.79
N GLN A 405 -21.22 14.94 16.83
CA GLN A 405 -20.16 15.27 17.79
C GLN A 405 -18.92 15.78 17.04
N GLU A 406 -19.06 16.96 16.43
CA GLU A 406 -18.10 17.58 15.55
C GLU A 406 -16.75 17.81 16.25
N ASP A 407 -16.74 18.38 17.46
CA ASP A 407 -15.53 18.60 18.26
C ASP A 407 -14.69 17.31 18.43
N ARG A 408 -15.34 16.22 18.82
CA ARG A 408 -14.67 14.91 18.97
C ARG A 408 -14.22 14.37 17.63
N SER A 409 -15.02 14.53 16.58
CA SER A 409 -14.64 14.08 15.24
C SER A 409 -13.36 14.76 14.76
N LEU A 410 -13.23 16.07 15.01
CA LEU A 410 -12.05 16.87 14.63
C LEU A 410 -10.80 16.41 15.36
N GLU A 411 -10.90 16.10 16.66
CA GLU A 411 -9.79 15.53 17.43
C GLU A 411 -9.28 14.23 16.80
N PHE A 412 -10.19 13.31 16.46
CA PHE A 412 -9.80 12.05 15.82
C PHE A 412 -9.24 12.25 14.41
N PHE A 413 -9.77 13.17 13.60
CA PHE A 413 -9.20 13.45 12.29
C PHE A 413 -7.80 14.07 12.39
N GLN A 414 -7.54 14.93 13.37
CA GLN A 414 -6.19 15.45 13.61
C GLN A 414 -5.21 14.32 13.94
N ARG A 415 -5.61 13.39 14.83
CA ARG A 415 -4.83 12.18 15.11
C ARG A 415 -4.64 11.33 13.85
N ALA A 416 -5.67 11.16 13.03
CA ALA A 416 -5.61 10.38 11.79
C ALA A 416 -4.59 10.95 10.78
N ILE A 417 -4.59 12.26 10.59
CA ILE A 417 -3.68 12.98 9.69
C ILE A 417 -2.22 12.86 10.18
N ALA A 418 -2.02 12.93 11.50
CA ALA A 418 -0.70 12.74 12.12
C ALA A 418 -0.24 11.26 12.13
N GLY A 419 -1.19 10.33 12.04
CA GLY A 419 -0.95 8.88 12.06
C GLY A 419 -0.23 8.35 10.81
N SER A 420 0.13 7.07 10.87
CA SER A 420 0.68 6.33 9.74
C SER A 420 -0.43 5.75 8.88
N GLY A 421 -0.27 5.86 7.55
CA GLY A 421 -1.22 5.31 6.59
C GLY A 421 -0.86 5.73 5.17
N PRO A 422 -1.36 5.03 4.15
CA PRO A 422 -1.10 5.39 2.76
C PRO A 422 -1.70 6.77 2.42
N PRO A 423 -1.17 7.48 1.40
CA PRO A 423 -1.61 8.83 1.05
C PRO A 423 -3.13 8.98 0.87
N VAL A 424 -3.78 7.98 0.25
CA VAL A 424 -5.24 7.98 0.06
C VAL A 424 -6.01 8.01 1.39
N ASN A 425 -5.55 7.33 2.44
CA ASN A 425 -6.21 7.33 3.75
C ASN A 425 -6.01 8.66 4.48
N LYS A 426 -4.83 9.28 4.33
CA LYS A 426 -4.56 10.62 4.88
C LYS A 426 -5.41 11.69 4.20
N LEU A 427 -5.45 11.71 2.88
CA LEU A 427 -6.31 12.62 2.12
C LEU A 427 -7.80 12.37 2.43
N THR A 428 -8.20 11.12 2.64
CA THR A 428 -9.55 10.82 3.12
C THR A 428 -9.82 11.43 4.50
N SER A 429 -8.85 11.34 5.42
CA SER A 429 -8.97 11.94 6.76
C SER A 429 -9.05 13.46 6.69
N GLU A 430 -8.29 14.08 5.78
CA GLU A 430 -8.32 15.53 5.54
C GLU A 430 -9.65 15.99 4.95
N ILE A 431 -10.23 15.29 3.98
CA ILE A 431 -11.55 15.68 3.47
C ILE A 431 -12.62 15.51 4.55
N ASN A 432 -12.53 14.45 5.37
CA ASN A 432 -13.47 14.22 6.46
C ASN A 432 -13.34 15.31 7.54
N GLN A 433 -12.13 15.81 7.79
CA GLN A 433 -11.90 16.97 8.65
C GLN A 433 -12.56 18.23 8.08
N LEU A 434 -12.43 18.48 6.78
CA LEU A 434 -13.11 19.61 6.13
C LEU A 434 -14.63 19.48 6.21
N ILE A 435 -15.19 18.27 6.05
CA ILE A 435 -16.62 17.99 6.24
C ILE A 435 -17.03 18.34 7.67
N ALA A 436 -16.29 17.87 8.69
CA ALA A 436 -16.60 18.15 10.08
C ALA A 436 -16.62 19.66 10.37
N ARG A 437 -15.60 20.39 9.91
CA ARG A 437 -15.55 21.86 10.01
C ARG A 437 -16.75 22.52 9.34
N TYR A 438 -17.06 22.13 8.10
CA TYR A 438 -18.19 22.68 7.36
C TYR A 438 -19.53 22.45 8.07
N VAL A 439 -19.74 21.25 8.63
CA VAL A 439 -20.95 20.88 9.37
C VAL A 439 -21.05 21.65 10.69
N ASP A 440 -19.93 21.89 11.37
CA ASP A 440 -19.86 22.73 12.58
C ASP A 440 -20.10 24.23 12.30
N GLY A 441 -20.16 24.63 11.02
CA GLY A 441 -20.44 25.99 10.58
C GLY A 441 -19.20 26.85 10.34
N ASP A 442 -18.01 26.24 10.26
CA ASP A 442 -16.79 26.95 9.86
C ASP A 442 -16.94 27.55 8.45
N LYS A 443 -16.40 28.76 8.30
CA LYS A 443 -16.23 29.37 6.98
C LYS A 443 -14.95 28.87 6.35
N LEU A 444 -15.08 27.85 5.51
CA LEU A 444 -13.97 27.36 4.68
C LEU A 444 -13.63 28.39 3.59
N ASP A 445 -12.35 28.67 3.40
CA ASP A 445 -11.88 29.59 2.36
C ASP A 445 -11.42 28.87 1.09
N THR A 446 -11.30 29.60 -0.02
CA THR A 446 -10.83 29.03 -1.30
C THR A 446 -9.48 28.33 -1.14
N GLU A 447 -8.59 28.84 -0.30
CA GLU A 447 -7.23 28.33 -0.16
C GLU A 447 -7.22 26.95 0.54
N ASP A 448 -8.17 26.65 1.43
CA ASP A 448 -8.39 25.31 1.99
C ASP A 448 -8.66 24.29 0.86
N ALA A 449 -9.56 24.61 -0.07
CA ALA A 449 -9.87 23.76 -1.23
C ALA A 449 -8.66 23.58 -2.14
N MET A 450 -7.98 24.68 -2.49
CA MET A 450 -6.84 24.64 -3.38
C MET A 450 -5.66 23.87 -2.79
N ARG A 451 -5.43 24.03 -1.48
CA ARG A 451 -4.40 23.26 -0.76
C ARG A 451 -4.69 21.77 -0.82
N PHE A 452 -5.94 21.36 -0.56
CA PHE A 452 -6.34 19.95 -0.66
C PHE A 452 -6.12 19.40 -2.07
N MET A 453 -6.61 20.10 -3.10
CA MET A 453 -6.46 19.65 -4.49
C MET A 453 -4.99 19.48 -4.90
N ARG A 454 -4.14 20.47 -4.59
CA ARG A 454 -2.70 20.39 -4.85
C ARG A 454 -2.05 19.19 -4.15
N ARG A 455 -2.47 18.87 -2.92
CA ARG A 455 -1.96 17.69 -2.19
C ARG A 455 -2.42 16.39 -2.81
N MET A 456 -3.68 16.31 -3.21
CA MET A 456 -4.23 15.14 -3.92
C MET A 456 -3.52 14.91 -5.26
N GLU A 457 -3.22 15.97 -6.01
CA GLU A 457 -2.43 15.90 -7.24
C GLU A 457 -1.01 15.39 -7.01
N ARG A 458 -0.34 15.89 -5.97
CA ARG A 458 1.03 15.50 -5.63
C ARG A 458 1.16 14.09 -5.05
N SER A 459 0.09 13.55 -4.47
CA SER A 459 0.11 12.24 -3.81
C SER A 459 0.15 11.07 -4.80
N ASN A 460 0.00 11.33 -6.11
CA ASN A 460 0.03 10.34 -7.18
C ASN A 460 -0.77 9.07 -6.85
N ILE A 461 -2.00 9.24 -6.39
CA ILE A 461 -2.87 8.13 -5.99
C ILE A 461 -3.09 7.23 -7.23
N PRO A 462 -2.87 5.90 -7.12
CA PRO A 462 -3.08 4.98 -8.23
C PRO A 462 -4.52 5.03 -8.76
N SER A 463 -4.71 4.81 -10.07
CA SER A 463 -6.03 4.78 -10.72
C SER A 463 -6.99 3.73 -10.11
N GLY A 464 -6.46 2.69 -9.47
CA GLY A 464 -7.29 1.75 -8.69
C GLY A 464 -8.06 2.36 -7.50
N PHE A 465 -7.85 3.64 -7.17
CA PHE A 465 -8.56 4.37 -6.12
C PHE A 465 -9.41 5.53 -6.65
N ASP A 466 -9.78 5.51 -7.93
CA ASP A 466 -10.55 6.57 -8.57
C ASP A 466 -11.89 6.87 -7.89
N TYR A 467 -12.55 5.84 -7.34
CA TYR A 467 -13.73 6.01 -6.48
C TYR A 467 -13.45 6.97 -5.31
N HIS A 468 -12.34 6.77 -4.59
CA HIS A 468 -11.98 7.60 -3.43
C HIS A 468 -11.69 9.04 -3.88
N GLN A 469 -10.92 9.21 -4.95
CA GLN A 469 -10.58 10.52 -5.50
C GLN A 469 -11.83 11.29 -5.92
N THR A 470 -12.78 10.60 -6.55
CA THR A 470 -14.03 11.20 -7.00
C THR A 470 -14.89 11.63 -5.83
N THR A 471 -15.08 10.79 -4.81
CA THR A 471 -15.84 11.15 -3.61
C THR A 471 -15.22 12.34 -2.87
N MET A 472 -13.88 12.37 -2.74
CA MET A 472 -13.16 13.49 -2.13
C MET A 472 -13.42 14.82 -2.86
N LEU A 473 -13.29 14.83 -4.20
CA LEU A 473 -13.54 16.00 -5.03
C LEU A 473 -15.02 16.41 -5.04
N ALA A 474 -15.93 15.46 -4.98
CA ALA A 474 -17.37 15.72 -4.97
C ALA A 474 -17.80 16.40 -3.65
N ASN A 475 -17.26 15.95 -2.51
CA ASN A 475 -17.44 16.62 -1.22
C ASN A 475 -16.88 18.05 -1.23
N LEU A 476 -15.67 18.25 -1.79
CA LEU A 476 -15.11 19.59 -1.97
C LEU A 476 -16.05 20.46 -2.80
N TRP A 477 -16.52 19.96 -3.93
CA TRP A 477 -17.42 20.72 -4.78
C TRP A 477 -18.69 21.15 -4.04
N LYS A 478 -19.28 20.25 -3.25
CA LYS A 478 -20.45 20.57 -2.42
C LYS A 478 -20.18 21.67 -1.41
N MET A 479 -19.10 21.56 -0.62
CA MET A 479 -18.75 22.54 0.41
C MET A 479 -18.50 23.93 -0.19
N PHE A 480 -17.96 23.98 -1.41
CA PHE A 480 -17.60 25.22 -2.10
C PHE A 480 -18.62 25.67 -3.16
N GLN A 481 -19.85 25.16 -3.14
CA GLN A 481 -20.90 25.47 -4.14
C GLN A 481 -21.21 26.97 -4.26
N ALA A 482 -21.00 27.76 -3.20
CA ALA A 482 -21.24 29.21 -3.20
C ALA A 482 -20.05 30.03 -3.75
N ASN A 483 -18.89 29.39 -3.99
CA ASN A 483 -17.65 30.05 -4.40
C ASN A 483 -17.32 29.68 -5.86
N LYS A 484 -17.63 30.59 -6.78
CA LYS A 484 -17.52 30.34 -8.23
C LYS A 484 -16.10 30.04 -8.70
N ASP A 485 -15.10 30.69 -8.11
CA ASP A 485 -13.70 30.53 -8.50
C ASP A 485 -13.19 29.14 -8.10
N ALA A 486 -13.43 28.75 -6.84
CA ALA A 486 -13.10 27.41 -6.34
C ALA A 486 -13.85 26.32 -7.14
N GLN A 487 -15.14 26.55 -7.42
CA GLN A 487 -15.97 25.61 -8.17
C GLN A 487 -15.42 25.37 -9.58
N GLY A 488 -14.96 26.41 -10.27
CA GLY A 488 -14.40 26.30 -11.62
C GLY A 488 -13.20 25.35 -11.66
N GLU A 489 -12.26 25.52 -10.73
CA GLU A 489 -11.04 24.71 -10.66
C GLU A 489 -11.30 23.27 -10.19
N ILE A 490 -12.19 23.09 -9.20
CA ILE A 490 -12.63 21.74 -8.75
C ILE A 490 -13.30 20.99 -9.91
N ARG A 491 -14.20 21.66 -10.64
CA ARG A 491 -14.90 21.07 -11.79
C ARG A 491 -13.95 20.73 -12.92
N GLU A 492 -12.99 21.60 -13.22
CA GLU A 492 -11.99 21.34 -14.25
C GLU A 492 -11.06 20.19 -13.84
N THR A 493 -10.73 20.07 -12.56
CA THR A 493 -9.95 18.93 -12.04
C THR A 493 -10.74 17.63 -12.11
N LEU A 494 -12.03 17.62 -11.75
CA LEU A 494 -12.95 16.49 -11.96
C LEU A 494 -13.04 16.08 -13.43
N ARG A 495 -13.03 17.03 -14.36
CA ARG A 495 -13.07 16.78 -15.82
C ARG A 495 -11.74 16.31 -16.41
N ARG A 496 -10.62 16.97 -16.08
CA ARG A 496 -9.28 16.57 -16.54
C ARG A 496 -8.94 15.18 -16.06
N ARG A 497 -9.33 14.90 -14.82
CA ARG A 497 -9.17 13.60 -14.23
C ARG A 497 -10.29 12.65 -14.60
N ALA A 498 -11.29 13.02 -15.43
CA ALA A 498 -12.49 12.23 -15.72
C ALA A 498 -12.15 10.74 -15.74
N PHE A 499 -12.39 10.13 -14.58
CA PHE A 499 -11.80 8.88 -14.13
C PHE A 499 -12.62 7.70 -14.66
N MET A 500 -13.23 7.89 -15.82
CA MET A 500 -14.19 6.96 -16.38
C MET A 500 -14.14 7.07 -17.90
N PRO A 501 -13.89 5.98 -18.64
CA PRO A 501 -14.63 5.78 -19.87
C PRO A 501 -16.11 5.88 -19.49
N TYR A 502 -16.71 7.05 -19.78
CA TYR A 502 -18.06 7.44 -19.37
C TYR A 502 -19.11 6.37 -19.73
N ASP A 503 -18.86 5.63 -20.81
CA ASP A 503 -19.74 4.56 -21.29
C ASP A 503 -19.56 3.23 -20.54
N GLU A 504 -18.35 2.91 -20.03
CA GLU A 504 -18.09 1.64 -19.33
C GLU A 504 -18.53 1.67 -17.86
N HIS A 505 -18.55 2.86 -17.22
CA HIS A 505 -19.02 3.00 -15.84
C HIS A 505 -20.49 3.41 -15.71
N LEU A 506 -21.16 3.78 -16.81
CA LEU A 506 -22.62 3.70 -16.91
C LEU A 506 -23.13 2.24 -16.90
N GLU A 507 -22.23 1.26 -16.89
CA GLU A 507 -22.49 -0.14 -16.52
C GLU A 507 -21.83 -0.59 -15.19
N SER A 508 -21.07 0.29 -14.51
CA SER A 508 -20.49 0.01 -13.19
C SER A 508 -21.57 -0.39 -12.16
N PRO A 509 -21.41 -1.51 -11.43
CA PRO A 509 -22.36 -1.90 -10.37
C PRO A 509 -22.35 -0.95 -9.16
N ASP A 510 -21.40 0.00 -9.07
CA ASP A 510 -21.31 0.96 -7.96
C ASP A 510 -22.35 2.09 -8.09
N ARG A 511 -23.55 1.81 -7.56
CA ARG A 511 -24.69 2.74 -7.50
C ARG A 511 -24.39 4.02 -6.71
N LEU A 512 -23.51 3.96 -5.72
CA LEU A 512 -23.24 5.06 -4.80
C LEU A 512 -22.51 6.20 -5.51
N LEU A 513 -21.48 5.89 -6.29
CA LEU A 513 -20.72 6.91 -7.01
C LEU A 513 -21.58 7.65 -8.04
N ARG A 514 -22.41 6.91 -8.79
CA ARG A 514 -23.33 7.51 -9.76
C ARG A 514 -24.36 8.40 -9.08
N TYR A 515 -24.88 7.98 -7.93
CA TYR A 515 -25.83 8.78 -7.17
C TYR A 515 -25.19 10.05 -6.62
N VAL A 516 -23.99 9.96 -6.02
CA VAL A 516 -23.26 11.12 -5.53
C VAL A 516 -23.02 12.11 -6.68
N LEU A 517 -22.57 11.64 -7.85
CA LEU A 517 -22.39 12.48 -9.03
C LEU A 517 -23.71 13.04 -9.59
N SER A 518 -24.80 12.27 -9.51
CA SER A 518 -26.13 12.72 -9.96
C SER A 518 -26.74 13.76 -9.02
N TYR A 519 -26.62 13.57 -7.71
CA TYR A 519 -27.03 14.51 -6.68
C TYR A 519 -26.33 15.86 -6.83
N TYR A 520 -25.05 15.86 -7.24
CA TYR A 520 -24.32 17.09 -7.53
C TYR A 520 -24.59 17.66 -8.94
N GLY A 521 -25.47 17.05 -9.73
CA GLY A 521 -25.83 17.53 -11.07
C GLY A 521 -24.72 17.36 -12.11
N ALA A 522 -23.72 16.50 -11.84
CA ALA A 522 -22.74 16.11 -12.85
C ALA A 522 -23.30 15.08 -13.85
N VAL A 523 -24.32 14.32 -13.46
CA VAL A 523 -24.99 13.31 -14.29
C VAL A 523 -26.51 13.38 -14.11
N SER A 524 -27.28 13.31 -15.19
CA SER A 524 -28.74 13.24 -15.15
C SER A 524 -29.23 11.79 -15.02
N GLY A 525 -30.18 11.50 -14.12
CA GLY A 525 -31.04 10.30 -14.24
C GLY A 525 -30.98 9.24 -13.14
N LEU A 526 -30.78 9.60 -11.87
CA LEU A 526 -31.04 8.67 -10.75
C LEU A 526 -32.00 9.29 -9.74
N GLU A 527 -33.07 8.57 -9.39
CA GLU A 527 -33.98 8.99 -8.33
C GLU A 527 -33.32 8.80 -6.94
N PRO A 528 -33.54 9.72 -5.98
CA PRO A 528 -33.11 9.54 -4.60
C PRO A 528 -33.89 8.42 -3.91
N GLY A 529 -33.16 7.48 -3.33
CA GLY A 529 -33.73 6.51 -2.39
C GLY A 529 -33.01 5.19 -2.47
N GLU A 530 -32.08 4.94 -1.53
CA GLU A 530 -31.62 3.60 -1.11
C GLU A 530 -30.44 3.61 -0.11
N PHE A 531 -30.02 4.73 0.47
CA PHE A 531 -28.91 4.70 1.45
C PHE A 531 -29.44 4.43 2.86
N SER A 532 -29.17 3.22 3.37
CA SER A 532 -29.54 2.80 4.70
C SER A 532 -28.51 3.23 5.76
N GLY A 533 -28.96 3.26 7.01
CA GLY A 533 -28.11 3.47 8.17
C GLY A 533 -27.75 4.93 8.44
N GLN A 534 -26.82 5.13 9.38
CA GLN A 534 -26.49 6.46 9.88
C GLN A 534 -25.74 7.30 8.84
N ILE A 535 -24.89 6.69 8.02
CA ILE A 535 -24.17 7.40 6.96
C ILE A 535 -25.11 7.90 5.84
N GLY A 536 -26.14 7.11 5.50
CA GLY A 536 -27.18 7.53 4.57
C GLY A 536 -27.96 8.74 5.11
N ALA A 537 -28.38 8.67 6.38
CA ALA A 537 -29.06 9.78 7.04
C ALA A 537 -28.19 11.05 7.14
N PHE A 538 -26.87 10.89 7.35
CA PHE A 538 -25.92 12.01 7.31
C PHE A 538 -25.85 12.64 5.91
N PHE A 539 -25.76 11.81 4.87
CA PHE A 539 -25.75 12.29 3.49
C PHE A 539 -27.06 13.01 3.13
N GLU A 540 -28.22 12.49 3.51
CA GLU A 540 -29.51 13.15 3.27
C GLU A 540 -29.59 14.54 3.92
N ARG A 541 -28.99 14.69 5.12
CA ARG A 541 -29.01 15.94 5.87
C ARG A 541 -28.05 16.99 5.31
N HIS A 542 -26.84 16.59 4.93
CA HIS A 542 -25.76 17.52 4.59
C HIS A 542 -25.39 17.53 3.10
N GLY A 543 -25.80 16.50 2.36
CA GLY A 543 -25.36 16.24 0.99
C GLY A 543 -23.86 15.98 0.90
N LEU A 544 -23.23 15.43 1.95
CA LEU A 544 -21.80 15.15 2.04
C LEU A 544 -21.58 13.68 2.42
N TRP A 545 -20.57 13.04 1.84
CA TRP A 545 -20.29 11.62 2.02
C TRP A 545 -18.95 11.39 2.72
N PRO A 546 -18.91 11.21 4.05
CA PRO A 546 -17.67 10.89 4.74
C PRO A 546 -17.17 9.50 4.31
N SER A 547 -15.91 9.41 3.89
CA SER A 547 -15.36 8.15 3.38
C SER A 547 -14.71 7.34 4.51
N ALA A 548 -15.32 6.20 4.85
CA ALA A 548 -14.79 5.23 5.81
C ALA A 548 -13.93 4.17 5.11
N HIS A 549 -12.96 3.60 5.83
CA HIS A 549 -12.01 2.63 5.28
C HIS A 549 -12.10 1.27 5.97
N VAL A 550 -12.23 0.22 5.16
CA VAL A 550 -12.26 -1.18 5.59
C VAL A 550 -10.94 -1.88 5.28
N PHE A 551 -10.59 -2.84 6.13
CA PHE A 551 -9.43 -3.70 6.00
C PHE A 551 -9.87 -5.07 5.45
N TYR A 552 -10.21 -5.14 4.16
CA TYR A 552 -10.32 -6.43 3.46
C TYR A 552 -8.94 -7.02 3.12
N ARG A 553 -7.88 -6.22 3.35
CA ARG A 553 -6.49 -6.48 2.98
C ARG A 553 -5.63 -6.93 4.15
#